data_AF-A0A2P5F470-F1
#
_entry.id   AF-A0A2P5F470-F1
#
_cell.length_a   1.000
_cell.length_b   1.000
_cell.length_c   1.000
_cell.angle_alpha   90.00
_cell.angle_beta   90.00
_cell.angle_gamma   90.00
#
_symmetry.space_group_name_H-M   'P 1'
#
loop_
_entity.id
_entity.type
_entity.pdbx_description
1 polymer ?
#
loop_
_entity_poly.entity_id
_entity_poly.type
_entity_poly.pdbx_seq_one_letter_code
_entity_poly.pdbx_strand_id
1 'polypeptide(L)'
;MRKAWKGHKYKLYTYFKDIGGEDDMNMAKRTPHPDLKKEQQQDWEMLCDHWSSEKFKEWLAKNTEVRSKRKWWSRNESVSTPRHHIRRGEDLTSTTGQIETWRERHCDSDKG
;
A
#
# COMPACT_ATOMS: atom_id res chain seq x y z
N MET A 1 15.17 -9.01 -0.33
CA MET A 1 14.85 -8.61 -1.72
C MET A 1 13.41 -8.90 -2.18
N ARG A 2 12.78 -10.04 -1.84
CA ARG A 2 11.37 -10.35 -2.26
C ARG A 2 10.30 -9.31 -1.90
N LYS A 3 10.44 -8.58 -0.78
CA LYS A 3 9.45 -7.59 -0.33
C LYS A 3 9.44 -6.31 -1.19
N ALA A 4 10.61 -5.83 -1.63
CA ALA A 4 10.73 -4.64 -2.47
C ALA A 4 10.07 -4.83 -3.84
N TRP A 5 10.28 -6.00 -4.45
CA TRP A 5 9.64 -6.37 -5.71
C TRP A 5 8.11 -6.44 -5.63
N LYS A 6 7.57 -6.96 -4.52
CA LYS A 6 6.13 -7.06 -4.31
C LYS A 6 5.46 -5.68 -4.22
N GLY A 7 6.09 -4.73 -3.53
CA GLY A 7 5.62 -3.34 -3.45
C GLY A 7 5.69 -2.63 -4.81
N HIS A 8 6.78 -2.84 -5.56
CA HIS A 8 6.94 -2.29 -6.89
C HIS A 8 5.87 -2.83 -7.88
N LYS A 9 5.63 -4.14 -7.89
CA LYS A 9 4.58 -4.77 -8.70
C LYS A 9 3.18 -4.21 -8.39
N TYR A 10 2.89 -3.93 -7.13
CA TYR A 10 1.61 -3.33 -6.74
C TYR A 10 1.46 -1.92 -7.31
N LYS A 11 2.49 -1.07 -7.21
CA LYS A 11 2.47 0.28 -7.80
C LYS A 11 2.21 0.24 -9.30
N LEU A 12 2.90 -0.64 -10.02
CA LEU A 12 2.72 -0.80 -11.46
C LEU A 12 1.29 -1.24 -11.83
N TYR A 13 0.71 -2.17 -11.06
CA TYR A 13 -0.68 -2.61 -11.28
C TYR A 13 -1.70 -1.51 -10.94
N THR A 14 -1.48 -0.73 -9.87
CA THR A 14 -2.33 0.42 -9.55
C THR A 14 -2.34 1.42 -10.69
N TYR A 15 -1.16 1.80 -11.20
CA TYR A 15 -1.07 2.68 -12.35
C TYR A 15 -1.78 2.12 -13.59
N PHE A 16 -1.62 0.83 -13.88
CA PHE A 16 -2.35 0.15 -14.97
C PHE A 16 -3.88 0.28 -14.82
N LYS A 17 -4.41 0.17 -13.59
CA LYS A 17 -5.84 0.42 -13.34
C LYS A 17 -6.21 1.89 -13.51
N ASP A 18 -5.39 2.80 -13.02
CA ASP A 18 -5.67 4.25 -13.05
C ASP A 18 -5.74 4.80 -14.47
N ILE A 19 -4.93 4.27 -15.39
CA ILE A 19 -4.98 4.62 -16.82
C ILE A 19 -6.11 3.91 -17.59
N GLY A 20 -6.96 3.12 -16.94
CA GLY A 20 -8.05 2.39 -17.58
C GLY A 20 -7.61 1.14 -18.35
N GLY A 21 -6.45 0.57 -18.01
CA GLY A 21 -5.90 -0.60 -18.74
C GLY A 21 -6.75 -1.87 -18.65
N GLU A 22 -7.68 -1.95 -17.68
CA GLU A 22 -8.63 -3.07 -17.61
C GLU A 22 -9.65 -3.06 -18.75
N ASP A 23 -9.95 -1.87 -19.29
CA ASP A 23 -10.91 -1.62 -20.37
C ASP A 23 -10.22 -1.47 -21.73
N ASP A 24 -9.08 -0.75 -21.78
CA ASP A 24 -8.29 -0.56 -23.01
C ASP A 24 -6.81 -0.96 -22.81
N MET A 25 -6.53 -2.23 -23.12
CA MET A 25 -5.19 -2.80 -23.07
C MET A 25 -4.22 -2.08 -24.04
N ASN A 26 -4.69 -1.68 -25.22
CA ASN A 26 -3.81 -1.07 -26.23
C ASN A 26 -3.35 0.32 -25.79
N MET A 27 -4.23 1.08 -25.14
CA MET A 27 -3.90 2.35 -24.51
C MET A 27 -2.89 2.16 -23.37
N ALA A 28 -3.08 1.14 -22.52
CA ALA A 28 -2.17 0.85 -21.43
C ALA A 28 -0.75 0.47 -21.90
N LYS A 29 -0.62 -0.31 -22.97
CA LYS A 29 0.68 -0.67 -23.56
C LYS A 29 1.44 0.55 -24.10
N ARG A 30 0.72 1.50 -24.69
CA ARG A 30 1.29 2.76 -25.23
C ARG A 30 1.68 3.75 -24.14
N THR A 31 1.17 3.57 -22.92
CA THR A 31 1.37 4.49 -21.80
C THR A 31 2.13 3.78 -20.66
N PRO A 32 3.44 3.53 -20.82
CA PRO A 32 4.24 2.89 -19.78
C PRO A 32 4.31 3.74 -18.51
N HIS A 33 4.55 3.08 -17.38
CA HIS A 33 4.73 3.76 -16.09
C HIS A 33 5.95 4.71 -16.15
N PRO A 34 5.87 5.94 -15.59
CA PRO A 34 6.95 6.94 -15.69
C PRO A 34 8.31 6.47 -15.18
N ASP A 35 8.31 5.65 -14.12
CA ASP A 35 9.53 5.10 -13.52
C ASP A 35 10.19 3.97 -14.35
N LEU A 36 9.55 3.48 -15.43
CA LEU A 36 10.11 2.43 -16.27
C LEU A 36 11.06 3.01 -17.32
N LYS A 37 12.22 2.36 -17.49
CA LYS A 37 13.16 2.70 -18.55
C LYS A 37 12.65 2.19 -19.90
N LYS A 38 13.14 2.78 -21.00
CA LYS A 38 12.83 2.33 -22.38
C LYS A 38 13.13 0.84 -22.60
N GLU A 39 14.20 0.33 -21.99
CA GLU A 39 14.60 -1.08 -22.06
C GLU A 39 13.57 -2.03 -21.43
N GLN A 40 12.73 -1.53 -20.52
CA GLN A 40 11.73 -2.30 -19.78
C GLN A 40 10.33 -2.19 -20.42
N GLN A 41 10.22 -1.61 -21.61
CA GLN A 41 8.95 -1.48 -22.33
C GLN A 41 8.33 -2.86 -22.62
N GLN A 42 9.17 -3.84 -22.97
CA GLN A 42 8.70 -5.19 -23.27
C GLN A 42 8.19 -5.90 -22.00
N ASP A 43 8.82 -5.64 -20.84
CA ASP A 43 8.34 -6.12 -19.55
C ASP A 43 6.99 -5.49 -19.17
N TRP A 44 6.79 -4.20 -19.48
CA TRP A 44 5.52 -3.50 -19.27
C TRP A 44 4.39 -4.13 -20.09
N GLU A 45 4.63 -4.38 -21.38
CA GLU A 45 3.65 -5.00 -22.27
C GLU A 45 3.25 -6.40 -21.78
N MET A 46 4.24 -7.21 -21.38
CA MET A 46 4.02 -8.52 -20.79
C MET A 46 3.19 -8.45 -19.49
N LEU A 47 3.41 -7.43 -18.65
CA LEU A 47 2.61 -7.20 -17.44
C LEU A 47 1.17 -6.78 -17.77
N CYS A 48 0.98 -5.91 -18.77
CA CYS A 48 -0.36 -5.51 -19.24
C CYS A 48 -1.14 -6.73 -19.76
N ASP A 49 -0.50 -7.60 -20.54
CA ASP A 49 -1.11 -8.85 -21.02
C ASP A 49 -1.47 -9.78 -19.85
N HIS A 50 -0.55 -9.93 -18.89
CA HIS A 50 -0.78 -10.74 -17.71
C HIS A 50 -1.98 -10.25 -16.88
N TRP A 51 -2.10 -8.93 -16.67
CA TRP A 51 -3.19 -8.35 -15.87
C TRP A 51 -4.53 -8.32 -16.61
N SER A 52 -4.50 -8.23 -17.93
CA SER A 52 -5.69 -8.28 -18.78
C SER A 52 -6.24 -9.70 -18.94
N SER A 53 -5.41 -10.72 -18.68
CA SER A 53 -5.80 -12.12 -18.78
C SER A 53 -7.00 -12.45 -17.87
N GLU A 54 -7.99 -13.15 -18.44
CA GLU A 54 -9.18 -13.61 -17.73
C GLU A 54 -8.82 -14.42 -16.47
N LYS A 55 -7.83 -15.30 -16.58
CA LYS A 55 -7.31 -16.10 -15.45
C LYS A 55 -6.84 -15.22 -14.29
N PHE A 56 -6.22 -14.08 -14.59
CA PHE A 56 -5.77 -13.14 -13.56
C PHE A 56 -6.94 -12.38 -12.94
N LYS A 57 -7.90 -11.93 -13.75
CA LYS A 57 -9.13 -11.28 -13.29
C LYS A 57 -9.94 -12.19 -12.36
N GLU A 58 -10.13 -13.46 -12.71
CA GLU A 58 -10.78 -14.45 -11.85
C GLU A 58 -10.04 -14.66 -10.52
N TRP A 59 -8.71 -14.78 -10.58
CA TRP A 59 -7.90 -14.97 -9.39
C TRP A 59 -7.96 -13.77 -8.44
N LEU A 60 -7.98 -12.55 -9.00
CA LEU A 60 -8.19 -11.31 -8.26
C LEU A 60 -9.56 -11.27 -7.57
N ALA A 61 -10.62 -11.64 -8.29
CA ALA A 61 -11.98 -11.69 -7.75
C ALA A 61 -12.06 -12.68 -6.57
N LYS A 62 -11.55 -13.91 -6.75
CA LYS A 62 -11.47 -14.93 -5.69
C LYS A 62 -10.69 -14.43 -4.48
N ASN A 63 -9.54 -13.77 -4.68
CA ASN A 63 -8.75 -13.21 -3.59
C ASN A 63 -9.50 -12.11 -2.83
N THR A 64 -10.24 -11.27 -3.53
CA THR A 64 -11.04 -10.19 -2.94
C THR A 64 -12.15 -10.77 -2.08
N GLU A 65 -12.84 -11.80 -2.57
CA GLU A 65 -13.85 -12.54 -1.82
C GLU A 65 -13.28 -13.25 -0.59
N VAL A 66 -12.13 -13.92 -0.71
CA VAL A 66 -11.47 -14.57 0.44
C VAL A 66 -11.03 -13.53 1.48
N ARG A 67 -10.58 -12.35 1.05
CA ARG A 67 -10.22 -11.25 1.95
C ARG A 67 -11.45 -10.65 2.64
N SER A 68 -12.56 -10.45 1.94
CA SER A 68 -13.78 -9.90 2.54
C SER A 68 -14.39 -10.86 3.57
N LYS A 69 -14.27 -12.17 3.36
CA LYS A 69 -14.70 -13.21 4.31
C LYS A 69 -13.71 -13.44 5.46
N ARG A 70 -12.53 -12.82 5.44
CA ARG A 70 -11.52 -13.02 6.48
C ARG A 70 -12.00 -12.40 7.78
N LYS A 71 -12.21 -13.24 8.81
CA LYS A 71 -12.48 -12.76 10.17
C LYS A 71 -11.32 -11.90 10.65
N TRP A 72 -11.64 -10.70 11.13
CA TRP A 72 -10.68 -9.84 11.81
C TRP A 72 -10.34 -10.46 13.17
N TRP A 73 -9.26 -11.23 13.21
CA TRP A 73 -8.68 -11.64 14.48
C TRP A 73 -7.84 -10.49 15.00
N SER A 74 -8.37 -9.70 15.94
CA SER A 74 -7.54 -8.77 16.68
C SER A 74 -6.54 -9.60 17.48
N ARG A 75 -5.27 -9.64 17.04
CA ARG A 75 -4.20 -9.86 18.01
C ARG A 75 -4.27 -8.64 18.91
N ASN A 76 -4.75 -8.81 20.14
CA ASN A 76 -4.82 -7.77 21.18
C ASN A 76 -3.42 -7.31 21.64
N GLU A 77 -2.46 -7.26 20.73
CA GLU A 77 -1.04 -6.94 20.95
C GLU A 77 -0.68 -5.53 20.52
N SER A 78 -1.61 -4.79 19.88
CA SER A 78 -1.44 -3.35 19.72
C SER A 78 -1.57 -2.73 21.11
N VAL A 79 -0.42 -2.48 21.73
CA VAL A 79 -0.32 -1.73 22.97
C VAL A 79 -0.97 -0.38 22.71
N SER A 80 -2.04 -0.04 23.41
CA SER A 80 -2.63 1.30 23.33
C SER A 80 -1.52 2.33 23.55
N THR A 81 -1.57 3.46 22.84
CA THR A 81 -0.56 4.54 22.96
C THR A 81 -0.20 4.82 24.43
N PRO A 82 -1.16 4.91 25.39
CA PRO A 82 -0.85 5.05 26.81
C PRO A 82 -0.01 3.91 27.39
N ARG A 83 -0.34 2.64 27.13
CA ARG A 83 0.48 1.51 27.60
C ARG A 83 1.87 1.48 26.95
N HIS A 84 2.02 2.04 25.75
CA HIS A 84 3.31 2.13 25.09
C HIS A 84 4.21 3.16 25.81
N HIS A 85 3.66 4.28 26.28
CA HIS A 85 4.35 5.26 27.12
C HIS A 85 4.76 4.66 28.48
N ILE A 86 3.84 3.96 29.17
CA ILE A 86 4.11 3.26 30.44
C ILE A 86 5.27 2.28 30.28
N ARG A 87 5.28 1.50 29.19
CA ARG A 87 6.29 0.47 28.94
C ARG A 87 7.67 1.06 28.62
N ARG A 88 7.75 2.32 28.20
CA ARG A 88 9.01 3.04 27.92
C ARG A 88 9.49 3.90 29.10
N GLY A 89 8.77 3.91 30.22
CA GLY A 89 9.13 4.72 31.40
C GLY A 89 8.88 6.21 31.22
N GLU A 90 8.02 6.59 30.27
CA GLU A 90 7.59 7.99 30.11
C GLU A 90 6.49 8.30 31.15
N ASP A 91 6.67 9.38 31.89
CA ASP A 91 5.91 9.74 33.08
C ASP A 91 4.41 9.97 32.80
N LEU A 92 3.57 9.13 33.39
CA LEU A 92 2.10 9.24 33.32
C LEU A 92 1.53 10.47 34.03
N THR A 93 2.33 11.15 34.85
CA THR A 93 1.92 12.33 35.59
C THR A 93 2.13 13.63 34.81
N SER A 94 2.71 13.55 33.61
CA SER A 94 2.74 14.69 32.69
C SER A 94 1.31 15.12 32.40
N THR A 95 0.99 16.37 32.75
CA THR A 95 -0.30 17.01 32.49
C THR A 95 -0.52 17.21 30.98
N THR A 96 0.49 16.91 30.16
CA THR A 96 0.45 17.00 28.71
C THR A 96 -0.44 15.90 28.14
N GLY A 97 -1.61 16.28 27.65
CA GLY A 97 -2.63 15.34 27.18
C GLY A 97 -2.15 14.51 25.97
N GLN A 98 -2.83 13.39 25.70
CA GLN A 98 -2.56 12.49 24.56
C GLN A 98 -2.44 13.23 23.20
N ILE A 99 -3.15 14.35 23.06
CA ILE A 99 -3.15 15.18 21.85
C ILE A 99 -1.87 16.02 21.75
N GLU A 100 -1.35 16.50 22.87
CA GLU A 100 -0.17 17.37 22.92
C GLU A 100 1.10 16.55 22.67
N THR A 101 1.23 15.36 23.27
CA THR A 101 2.32 14.43 22.96
C THR A 101 2.29 13.96 21.50
N TRP A 102 1.10 13.78 20.93
CA TRP A 102 0.97 13.46 19.51
C TRP A 102 1.43 14.63 18.63
N ARG A 103 1.02 15.87 18.95
CA ARG A 103 1.44 17.09 18.25
C ARG A 103 2.95 17.29 18.33
N GLU A 104 3.57 17.16 19.50
CA GLU A 104 5.04 17.34 19.63
C GLU A 104 5.86 16.34 18.80
N ARG A 105 5.38 15.09 18.66
CA ARG A 105 6.10 14.06 17.87
C ARG A 105 5.80 14.09 16.38
N HIS A 106 4.67 14.66 15.95
CA HIS A 106 4.17 14.53 14.57
C HIS A 106 3.89 15.87 13.87
N CYS A 107 3.84 16.98 14.60
CA CYS A 107 3.89 18.31 14.04
C CYS A 107 5.33 18.83 14.15
N ASP A 108 6.09 18.72 13.06
CA ASP A 108 7.31 19.50 12.88
C ASP A 108 6.93 20.98 12.90
N SER A 109 7.46 21.73 13.86
CA SER A 109 7.30 23.19 13.94
C SER A 109 8.13 23.93 12.87
N ASP A 110 9.00 23.21 12.14
CA ASP A 110 9.88 23.75 11.11
C ASP A 110 9.25 23.78 9.70
N LYS A 111 7.93 23.64 9.60
CA LYS A 111 7.16 23.95 8.38
C LYS A 111 6.07 24.97 8.68
N GLY A 112 6.48 26.15 9.14
CA GLY A 112 5.73 27.39 9.14
C GLY A 112 6.50 28.46 8.39
#